data_AF-A0A1C5TZI4-F1
#
_entry.id   AF-A0A1C5TZI4-F1
#
_cell.length_a   1.000
_cell.length_b   1.000
_cell.length_c   1.000
_cell.angle_alpha   90.00
_cell.angle_beta   90.00
_cell.angle_gamma   90.00
#
_symmetry.space_group_name_H-M   'P 1'
#
loop_
_entity.id
_entity.type
_entity.pdbx_description
1 polymer ?
#
loop_
_entity_poly.entity_id
_entity_poly.type
_entity_poly.pdbx_seq_one_letter_code
_entity_poly.pdbx_strand_id
1 'polypeptide(L)'
;MIESKKDLKEYLEADYIAIHKPSRRSPVWRYLVLLRKTEYYKNTGNFLFGKIYSLLLQRYNLKTGISIHINNFGKGLGLFHYGSIVVNHSARFGDWCVIQNGVNIAENVRGGILYTLLREQKSMVI
;
A
#
# COMPACT_ATOMS: atom_id res chain seq x y z
N MET A 1 -6.84 -6.27 4.31
CA MET A 1 -6.65 -4.85 4.69
C MET A 1 -6.08 -4.80 6.10
N ILE A 2 -5.37 -3.74 6.52
CA ILE A 2 -4.72 -3.67 7.85
C ILE A 2 -5.73 -3.16 8.89
N GLU A 3 -6.11 -4.00 9.86
CA GLU A 3 -7.13 -3.68 10.89
C GLU A 3 -6.59 -3.82 12.31
N SER A 4 -5.40 -4.38 12.49
CA SER A 4 -4.77 -4.57 13.78
C SER A 4 -3.27 -4.27 13.76
N LYS A 5 -2.67 -4.13 14.94
CA LYS A 5 -1.20 -4.01 15.06
C LYS A 5 -0.48 -5.27 14.57
N LYS A 6 -1.14 -6.43 14.68
CA LYS A 6 -0.63 -7.70 14.17
C LYS A 6 -0.55 -7.64 12.64
N ASP A 7 -1.61 -7.21 11.98
CA ASP A 7 -1.63 -7.05 10.51
C ASP A 7 -0.58 -6.04 10.07
N LEU A 8 -0.44 -4.91 10.76
CA LEU A 8 0.58 -3.91 10.42
C LEU A 8 1.98 -4.52 10.46
N LYS A 9 2.28 -5.34 11.48
CA LYS A 9 3.57 -6.04 11.59
C LYS A 9 3.75 -7.04 10.44
N GLU A 10 2.72 -7.81 10.11
CA GLU A 10 2.76 -8.77 9.01
C GLU A 10 2.97 -8.10 7.65
N TYR A 11 2.26 -7.02 7.37
CA TYR A 11 2.40 -6.26 6.12
C TYR A 11 3.79 -5.65 5.99
N LEU A 12 4.31 -5.03 7.06
CA LEU A 12 5.65 -4.45 7.05
C LEU A 12 6.72 -5.53 6.86
N GLU A 13 6.61 -6.68 7.52
CA GLU A 13 7.60 -7.75 7.35
C GLU A 13 7.56 -8.33 5.93
N ALA A 14 6.37 -8.60 5.39
CA ALA A 14 6.22 -9.10 4.03
C ALA A 14 6.76 -8.10 2.99
N ASP A 15 6.43 -6.81 3.12
CA ASP A 15 6.96 -5.76 2.25
C ASP A 15 8.49 -5.67 2.37
N TYR A 16 9.06 -5.77 3.58
CA TYR A 16 10.51 -5.74 3.82
C TYR A 16 11.23 -6.91 3.14
N ILE A 17 10.63 -8.10 3.18
CA ILE A 17 11.13 -9.30 2.50
C ILE A 17 11.02 -9.12 0.98
N ALA A 18 9.88 -8.65 0.47
CA ALA A 18 9.62 -8.50 -0.96
C ALA A 18 10.63 -7.60 -1.68
N ILE A 19 11.19 -6.61 -0.98
CA ILE A 19 12.20 -5.68 -1.53
C ILE A 19 13.63 -6.01 -1.11
N HIS A 20 13.88 -7.25 -0.67
CA HIS A 20 15.19 -7.79 -0.28
C HIS A 20 15.84 -7.10 0.92
N LYS A 21 15.07 -6.81 1.96
CA LYS A 21 15.55 -6.33 3.28
C LYS A 21 16.50 -5.12 3.17
N PRO A 22 16.09 -4.02 2.53
CA PRO A 22 16.95 -2.88 2.27
C PRO A 22 17.29 -2.15 3.56
N SER A 23 18.25 -1.23 3.48
CA SER A 23 18.52 -0.31 4.58
C SER A 23 17.23 0.38 5.05
N ARG A 24 17.05 0.48 6.36
CA ARG A 24 15.93 1.22 6.97
C ARG A 24 15.93 2.72 6.61
N ARG A 25 17.04 3.23 6.08
CA ARG A 25 17.17 4.60 5.55
C ARG A 25 16.74 4.73 4.09
N SER A 26 16.47 3.62 3.39
CA SER A 26 16.00 3.62 2.01
C SER A 26 14.75 4.48 1.84
N PRO A 27 14.70 5.39 0.84
CA PRO A 27 13.50 6.15 0.51
C PRO A 27 12.30 5.25 0.25
N VAL A 28 12.50 4.14 -0.44
CA VAL A 28 11.42 3.21 -0.79
C VAL A 28 10.87 2.50 0.45
N TRP A 29 11.76 2.05 1.35
CA TRP A 29 11.31 1.46 2.60
C TRP A 29 10.55 2.46 3.48
N ARG A 30 11.03 3.71 3.55
CA ARG A 30 10.33 4.79 4.28
C ARG A 30 8.94 5.07 3.69
N TYR A 31 8.82 5.04 2.35
CA TYR A 31 7.54 5.16 1.66
C TYR A 31 6.57 4.05 2.08
N LEU A 32 7.00 2.79 2.01
CA LEU A 32 6.16 1.64 2.40
C LEU A 32 5.73 1.73 3.87
N VAL A 33 6.64 2.09 4.77
CA VAL A 33 6.30 2.29 6.19
C VAL A 33 5.23 3.38 6.36
N LEU A 34 5.35 4.51 5.66
CA LEU A 34 4.36 5.59 5.71
C LEU A 34 3.01 5.12 5.16
N LEU A 35 3.02 4.41 4.03
CA LEU A 35 1.81 3.84 3.43
C LEU A 35 1.08 2.93 4.42
N ARG A 36 1.77 1.90 4.94
CA ARG A 36 1.17 0.90 5.84
C ARG A 36 0.71 1.48 7.18
N LYS A 37 1.46 2.45 7.73
CA LYS A 37 1.01 3.17 8.94
C LYS A 37 -0.21 4.03 8.66
N THR A 38 -0.29 4.67 7.49
CA THR A 38 -1.47 5.46 7.10
C THR A 38 -2.69 4.55 6.99
N GLU A 39 -2.56 3.39 6.35
CA GLU A 39 -3.60 2.35 6.30
C GLU A 39 -4.05 1.96 7.70
N TYR A 40 -3.12 1.54 8.58
CA TYR A 40 -3.44 1.15 9.96
C TYR A 40 -4.24 2.22 10.70
N TYR A 41 -3.75 3.47 10.76
CA TYR A 41 -4.42 4.51 11.54
C TYR A 41 -5.77 4.92 10.95
N LYS A 42 -5.91 4.91 9.62
CA LYS A 42 -7.19 5.20 8.96
C LYS A 42 -8.21 4.09 9.16
N ASN A 43 -7.80 2.84 9.02
CA ASN A 43 -8.69 1.68 9.12
C ASN A 43 -9.12 1.39 10.56
N THR A 44 -8.29 1.72 11.55
CA THR A 44 -8.59 1.54 12.99
C THR A 44 -9.34 2.72 13.62
N GLY A 45 -9.77 3.71 12.82
CA GLY A 45 -10.52 4.86 13.32
C GLY A 45 -9.69 5.87 14.13
N ASN A 46 -8.36 5.78 14.13
CA ASN A 46 -7.50 6.74 14.82
C ASN A 46 -7.36 8.03 14.00
N PHE A 47 -8.31 8.95 14.19
CA PHE A 47 -8.42 10.16 13.38
C PHE A 47 -7.17 11.04 13.38
N LEU A 48 -6.61 11.33 14.57
CA LEU A 48 -5.47 12.25 14.71
C LEU A 48 -4.23 11.70 14.00
N PHE A 49 -3.80 10.48 14.36
CA PHE A 49 -2.66 9.87 13.71
C PHE A 49 -2.94 9.57 12.23
N GLY A 50 -4.18 9.22 11.88
CA GLY A 50 -4.60 9.05 10.49
C GLY A 50 -4.38 10.32 9.66
N LYS A 51 -4.72 11.51 10.19
CA LYS A 51 -4.49 12.80 9.52
C LYS A 51 -2.99 13.12 9.40
N ILE A 52 -2.23 12.92 10.49
CA ILE A 52 -0.77 13.16 10.51
C ILE A 52 -0.07 12.30 9.47
N TYR A 53 -0.30 10.98 9.49
CA TYR A 53 0.35 10.05 8.57
C TYR A 53 -0.11 10.26 7.11
N SER A 54 -1.37 10.64 6.88
CA SER A 54 -1.83 11.03 5.54
C SER A 54 -1.02 12.21 4.99
N LEU A 55 -0.79 13.25 5.80
CA LEU A 55 0.00 14.40 5.37
C LEU A 55 1.47 14.02 5.11
N LEU A 56 2.06 13.18 5.95
CA LEU A 56 3.41 12.68 5.76
C LEU A 56 3.54 11.84 4.49
N LEU A 57 2.58 10.95 4.23
CA LEU A 57 2.52 10.14 3.02
C LEU A 57 2.39 11.04 1.79
N GLN A 58 1.48 12.02 1.79
CA GLN A 58 1.32 12.94 0.66
C GLN A 58 2.59 13.73 0.34
N ARG A 59 3.30 14.23 1.37
CA ARG A 59 4.60 14.87 1.17
C ARG A 59 5.65 13.91 0.59
N TYR A 60 5.63 12.65 1.03
CA TYR A 60 6.53 11.63 0.50
C TYR A 60 6.19 11.23 -0.93
N ASN A 61 4.89 11.14 -1.29
CA ASN A 61 4.41 10.89 -2.65
C ASN A 61 5.00 11.92 -3.62
N LEU A 62 4.87 13.21 -3.29
CA LEU A 62 5.42 14.30 -4.11
C LEU A 62 6.94 14.24 -4.21
N LYS A 63 7.62 13.86 -3.11
CA LYS A 63 9.09 13.76 -3.08
C LYS A 63 9.61 12.57 -3.89
N THR A 64 8.91 11.44 -3.90
CA THR A 64 9.38 10.20 -4.54
C THR A 64 8.81 9.99 -5.94
N GLY A 65 7.75 10.71 -6.33
CA GLY A 65 6.99 10.46 -7.56
C GLY A 65 6.01 9.29 -7.47
N ILE A 66 5.88 8.66 -6.29
CA ILE A 66 5.05 7.47 -6.09
C ILE A 66 3.68 7.90 -5.56
N SER A 67 2.62 7.63 -6.32
CA SER A 67 1.23 7.89 -5.96
C SER A 67 0.44 6.57 -5.86
N ILE A 68 0.57 5.89 -4.73
CA ILE A 68 -0.24 4.71 -4.35
C ILE A 68 -1.20 5.14 -3.24
N HIS A 69 -2.50 4.91 -3.41
CA HIS A 69 -3.46 5.18 -2.35
C HIS A 69 -3.46 4.06 -1.31
N ILE A 70 -3.87 4.41 -0.09
CA ILE A 70 -4.09 3.45 0.98
C ILE A 70 -5.03 2.34 0.50
N ASN A 71 -4.76 1.11 0.92
CA ASN A 71 -5.57 -0.08 0.67
C ASN A 71 -5.62 -0.53 -0.81
N ASN A 72 -4.76 0.00 -1.69
CA ASN A 72 -4.63 -0.50 -3.07
C ASN A 72 -4.04 -1.92 -3.14
N PHE A 73 -3.09 -2.26 -2.27
CA PHE A 73 -2.30 -3.49 -2.35
C PHE A 73 -2.36 -4.31 -1.07
N GLY A 74 -2.41 -5.63 -1.24
CA GLY A 74 -2.13 -6.61 -0.19
C GLY A 74 -0.69 -6.53 0.34
N LYS A 75 -0.32 -7.47 1.21
CA LYS A 75 1.03 -7.52 1.81
C LYS A 75 2.07 -8.04 0.82
N GLY A 76 3.35 -7.73 1.03
CA GLY A 76 4.42 -8.17 0.14
C GLY A 76 4.54 -7.30 -1.11
N LEU A 77 4.21 -6.00 -1.00
CA LEU A 77 4.36 -5.05 -2.09
C LEU A 77 5.84 -4.84 -2.43
N GLY A 78 6.27 -5.41 -3.54
CA GLY A 78 7.61 -5.25 -4.09
C GLY A 78 7.74 -3.91 -4.80
N LEU A 79 8.41 -2.96 -4.17
CA LEU A 79 8.74 -1.66 -4.75
C LEU A 79 10.25 -1.49 -4.71
N PHE A 80 10.91 -1.46 -5.87
CA PHE A 80 12.38 -1.44 -5.95
C PHE A 80 12.96 -0.05 -6.21
N HIS A 81 12.21 0.79 -6.90
CA HIS A 81 12.62 2.13 -7.28
C HIS A 81 11.49 3.12 -7.01
N TYR A 82 11.88 4.33 -6.59
CA TYR A 82 11.00 5.49 -6.67
C TYR A 82 11.05 6.08 -8.08
N GLY A 83 10.08 6.92 -8.42
CA GLY A 83 9.88 7.42 -9.78
C GLY A 83 8.39 7.50 -10.10
N SER A 84 8.04 7.68 -11.37
CA SER A 84 6.66 7.88 -11.82
C SER A 84 5.85 6.61 -11.66
N ILE A 85 5.11 6.50 -10.56
CA ILE A 85 4.18 5.40 -10.29
C ILE A 85 2.85 6.02 -9.91
N VAL A 86 1.80 5.73 -10.68
CA VAL A 86 0.46 6.24 -10.43
C VAL A 86 -0.51 5.08 -10.36
N VAL A 87 -1.20 4.93 -9.24
CA VAL A 87 -2.22 3.90 -9.05
C VAL A 87 -3.52 4.59 -8.68
N ASN A 88 -4.57 4.38 -9.46
CA ASN A 88 -5.88 4.96 -9.16
C ASN A 88 -6.44 4.43 -7.82
N HIS A 89 -7.11 5.29 -7.05
CA HIS A 89 -7.68 4.94 -5.75
C HIS A 89 -8.71 3.80 -5.80
N SER A 90 -9.34 3.55 -6.95
CA SER A 90 -10.32 2.48 -7.14
C SER A 90 -9.69 1.13 -7.48
N ALA A 91 -8.41 1.08 -7.85
CA ALA A 91 -7.73 -0.17 -8.20
C ALA A 91 -7.50 -1.06 -6.96
N ARG A 92 -7.51 -2.39 -7.12
CA ARG A 92 -7.26 -3.32 -6.00
C ARG A 92 -6.37 -4.48 -6.44
N PHE A 93 -5.38 -4.78 -5.63
CA PHE A 93 -4.42 -5.83 -5.88
C PHE A 93 -4.26 -6.73 -4.66
N GLY A 94 -4.09 -8.03 -4.91
CA GLY A 94 -3.80 -9.01 -3.88
C GLY A 94 -2.39 -8.87 -3.30
N ASP A 95 -1.97 -9.92 -2.59
CA ASP A 95 -0.64 -10.01 -1.99
C ASP A 95 0.46 -10.21 -3.04
N TRP A 96 1.69 -9.90 -2.67
CA TRP A 96 2.93 -10.17 -3.43
C TRP A 96 2.99 -9.54 -4.83
N CYS A 97 2.33 -8.41 -5.02
CA CYS A 97 2.45 -7.63 -6.25
C CYS A 97 3.78 -6.88 -6.30
N VAL A 98 4.41 -6.86 -7.48
CA VAL A 98 5.64 -6.10 -7.74
C VAL A 98 5.33 -4.95 -8.70
N ILE A 99 5.69 -3.74 -8.31
CA ILE A 99 5.50 -2.52 -9.11
C ILE A 99 6.86 -1.89 -9.41
N GLN A 100 7.14 -1.70 -10.70
CA GLN A 100 8.34 -1.04 -11.19
C GLN A 100 8.06 0.45 -11.46
N ASN A 101 9.14 1.22 -11.65
CA ASN A 101 9.04 2.61 -12.08
C ASN A 101 8.39 2.71 -13.47
N GLY A 102 7.60 3.75 -13.71
CA GLY A 102 6.92 4.01 -14.99
C GLY A 102 5.53 3.38 -15.09
N VAL A 103 5.04 2.75 -14.03
CA VAL A 103 3.73 2.07 -14.03
C VAL A 103 2.60 3.07 -13.79
N ASN A 104 1.58 3.00 -14.66
CA ASN A 104 0.31 3.69 -14.50
C ASN A 104 -0.83 2.66 -14.46
N ILE A 105 -1.61 2.66 -13.38
CA ILE A 105 -2.75 1.76 -13.18
C ILE A 105 -4.03 2.57 -13.17
N ALA A 106 -4.86 2.31 -14.18
CA ALA A 106 -6.14 2.95 -14.39
C ALA A 106 -7.19 2.59 -13.31
N GLU A 107 -8.34 3.25 -13.40
CA GLU A 107 -9.48 2.96 -12.53
C GLU A 107 -9.98 1.52 -12.65
N ASN A 108 -10.52 0.99 -11.56
CA ASN A 108 -11.18 -0.31 -11.47
C ASN A 108 -10.34 -1.52 -11.92
N VAL A 109 -9.04 -1.37 -12.13
CA VAL A 109 -8.13 -2.50 -12.36
C VAL A 109 -8.11 -3.40 -11.13
N ARG A 110 -8.14 -4.71 -11.37
CA ARG A 110 -8.04 -5.77 -10.37
C ARG A 110 -6.92 -6.72 -10.76
N GLY A 111 -6.06 -7.09 -9.82
CA GLY A 111 -4.96 -8.03 -10.07
C GLY A 111 -4.51 -8.78 -8.82
N GLY A 112 -3.73 -9.85 -9.00
CA GLY A 112 -3.31 -10.73 -7.91
C GLY A 112 -4.26 -11.92 -7.68
N ILE A 113 -3.89 -12.81 -6.76
CA ILE A 113 -4.54 -14.11 -6.59
C ILE A 113 -6.03 -13.95 -6.21
N LEU A 114 -6.88 -14.59 -7.00
CA LEU A 114 -8.35 -14.48 -7.08
C LEU A 114 -9.11 -14.68 -5.76
N TYR A 115 -8.50 -15.32 -4.74
CA TYR A 115 -9.21 -15.73 -3.53
C TYR A 115 -9.61 -14.58 -2.59
N THR A 116 -8.87 -13.46 -2.56
CA THR A 116 -9.17 -12.34 -1.66
C THR A 116 -10.25 -11.41 -2.22
N LEU A 117 -10.31 -11.24 -3.55
CA LEU A 117 -11.24 -10.33 -4.22
C LEU A 117 -12.69 -10.87 -4.26
N LEU A 118 -12.87 -12.20 -4.23
CA LEU A 118 -14.19 -12.84 -4.23
C LEU A 118 -14.99 -12.62 -2.93
N ARG A 119 -14.33 -12.27 -1.81
CA ARG A 119 -15.03 -11.92 -0.55
C ARG A 119 -15.62 -10.51 -0.58
N GLU A 120 -14.98 -9.56 -1.24
CA GLU A 120 -15.47 -8.18 -1.31
C GLU A 120 -16.64 -8.02 -2.29
N GLN A 121 -16.68 -8.80 -3.37
CA GLN A 121 -17.81 -8.74 -4.32
C GLN A 121 -19.12 -9.35 -3.77
N LYS A 122 -19.05 -10.32 -2.86
CA LYS A 122 -20.26 -10.93 -2.26
C LYS A 122 -20.97 -10.02 -1.25
N SER A 123 -20.32 -8.98 -0.74
CA SER A 123 -20.91 -8.06 0.25
C SER A 123 -21.58 -6.84 -0.39
N MET A 124 -21.49 -6.68 -1.72
CA MET A 124 -22.13 -5.60 -2.49
C MET A 124 -23.40 -6.05 -3.23
N VAL A 125 -23.83 -7.30 -3.00
CA VAL A 125 -25.10 -7.84 -3.52
C VAL A 125 -25.97 -8.21 -2.32
N ILE A 126 -26.52 -7.19 -1.67
CA ILE A 126 -27.71 -7.27 -0.81
C ILE A 126 -28.48 -5.97 -0.94
#